data_AF-A0A0C1HF97-F1
#
_entry.id   AF-A0A0C1HF97-F1
#
_cell.length_a   1.000
_cell.length_b   1.000
_cell.length_c   1.000
_cell.angle_alpha   90.00
_cell.angle_beta   90.00
_cell.angle_gamma   90.00
#
_symmetry.space_group_name_H-M   'P 1'
#
loop_
_entity.id
_entity.type
_entity.pdbx_description
1 polymer ?
#
loop_
_entity_poly.entity_id
_entity_poly.type
_entity_poly.pdbx_seq_one_letter_code
_entity_poly.pdbx_strand_id
1 'polypeptide(L)'
;MECKSLLNLRKNQKVMRGKKSLSCQEFFEAYKGWNQEIFIHGDKKNGVQAGGARLYVPSHHKKRLVIALKYEGENEYRYLMAANLSWNMKDMMQGYTLRWLVEVFIEDWSSHCGFCSLAKQCGVEGSERPLILSLLFDHCFLFHLSQTNFIKNKLPLATLGSLVEKSRVDTLCQVVREIVENENLKQLFRNLEKTLDEIFVLRPSRKHLNAVQENVTFESSQKSCLAVKNKKVYHRVCSLREIKKKILVARVDH
;
A
#
# COMPACT_ATOMS: atom_id res chain seq x y z
N MET A 1 -18.53 4.97 28.53
CA MET A 1 -17.21 5.42 28.00
C MET A 1 -17.46 6.46 26.92
N GLU A 2 -17.01 7.70 27.09
CA GLU A 2 -17.02 8.67 25.98
C GLU A 2 -15.87 8.35 25.01
N CYS A 3 -16.18 8.26 23.72
CA CYS A 3 -15.17 8.04 22.67
C CYS A 3 -14.21 9.24 22.60
N LYS A 4 -12.90 8.97 22.68
CA LYS A 4 -11.85 9.97 22.46
C LYS A 4 -11.53 10.02 20.96
N SER A 5 -11.87 11.10 20.27
CA SER A 5 -11.52 11.30 18.87
C SER A 5 -10.91 12.68 18.59
N LEU A 6 -10.10 12.74 17.54
CA LEU A 6 -9.47 13.95 16.98
C LEU A 6 -10.05 14.20 15.60
N LEU A 7 -10.46 15.43 15.32
CA LEU A 7 -11.16 15.81 14.10
C LEU A 7 -10.52 17.06 13.50
N ASN A 8 -10.48 17.14 12.17
CA ASN A 8 -10.12 18.37 11.48
C ASN A 8 -11.30 19.35 11.51
N LEU A 9 -10.99 20.61 11.75
CA LEU A 9 -11.91 21.73 11.68
C LEU A 9 -11.65 22.55 10.42
N ARG A 10 -12.72 23.08 9.83
CA ARG A 10 -12.61 24.03 8.71
C ARG A 10 -12.26 25.42 9.24
N LYS A 11 -11.52 26.18 8.44
CA LYS A 11 -11.10 27.56 8.78
C LYS A 11 -12.27 28.51 9.08
N ASN A 12 -13.38 28.36 8.35
CA ASN A 12 -14.58 29.17 8.48
C ASN A 12 -15.55 28.65 9.56
N GLN A 13 -15.21 27.58 10.28
CA GLN A 13 -16.08 27.06 11.34
C GLN A 13 -16.18 28.09 12.47
N LYS A 14 -17.41 28.36 12.94
CA LYS A 14 -17.63 29.28 14.05
C LYS A 14 -17.18 28.66 15.38
N VAL A 15 -16.49 29.46 16.18
CA VAL A 15 -16.10 29.16 17.56
C VAL A 15 -16.47 30.34 18.45
N MET A 16 -16.74 30.06 19.72
CA MET A 16 -17.16 31.06 20.69
C MET A 16 -16.30 31.02 21.94
N ARG A 17 -15.87 32.22 22.35
CA ARG A 17 -15.26 32.48 23.66
C ARG A 17 -16.12 33.50 24.38
N GLY A 18 -16.89 33.05 25.37
CA GLY A 18 -17.92 33.87 26.00
C GLY A 18 -19.06 34.18 25.02
N LYS A 19 -19.41 35.47 24.86
CA LYS A 19 -20.50 35.92 23.96
C LYS A 19 -20.04 36.21 22.52
N LYS A 20 -18.73 36.29 22.26
CA LYS A 20 -18.20 36.59 20.93
C LYS A 20 -18.14 35.32 20.09
N SER A 21 -18.75 35.36 18.90
CA SER A 21 -18.64 34.32 17.88
C SER A 21 -17.73 34.82 16.77
N LEU A 22 -16.68 34.05 16.48
CA LEU A 22 -15.67 34.32 15.46
C LEU A 22 -15.46 33.05 14.65
N SER A 23 -14.87 33.16 13.46
CA SER A 23 -14.34 31.97 12.78
C SER A 23 -13.11 31.42 13.52
N CYS A 24 -12.80 30.14 13.32
CA CYS A 24 -11.56 29.54 13.83
C CYS A 24 -10.34 30.36 13.41
N GLN A 25 -10.29 30.77 12.15
CA GLN A 25 -9.19 31.54 11.59
C GLN A 25 -9.00 32.88 12.31
N GLU A 26 -10.03 33.72 12.34
CA GLU A 26 -9.96 35.04 13.00
C GLU A 26 -9.56 34.91 14.48
N PHE A 27 -10.07 33.88 15.17
CA PHE A 27 -9.73 33.64 16.56
C PHE A 27 -8.24 33.34 16.76
N PHE A 28 -7.66 32.43 15.96
CA PHE A 28 -6.27 32.00 16.14
C PHE A 28 -5.24 32.95 15.54
N GLU A 29 -5.62 33.75 14.54
CA GLU A 29 -4.82 34.88 14.07
C GLU A 29 -4.62 35.93 15.18
N ALA A 30 -5.67 36.21 15.96
CA ALA A 30 -5.59 37.12 17.10
C ALA A 30 -4.92 36.50 18.33
N TYR A 31 -5.08 35.19 18.55
CA TYR A 31 -4.57 34.50 19.75
C TYR A 31 -3.05 34.31 19.76
N LYS A 32 -2.37 34.40 18.59
CA LYS A 32 -0.93 34.17 18.38
C LYS A 32 -0.37 32.98 19.17
N GLY A 33 -0.38 31.81 18.55
CA GLY A 33 0.23 30.59 19.12
C GLY A 33 1.73 30.75 19.41
N TRP A 34 2.27 29.88 20.26
CA TRP A 34 3.68 29.84 20.63
C TRP A 34 4.41 28.70 19.91
N ASN A 35 5.73 28.80 19.84
CA ASN A 35 6.56 27.78 19.22
C ASN A 35 6.68 26.55 20.14
N GLN A 36 6.50 25.36 19.58
CA GLN A 36 6.67 24.09 20.25
C GLN A 36 7.45 23.12 19.36
N GLU A 37 8.09 22.15 20.00
CA GLU A 37 8.71 21.02 19.30
C GLU A 37 7.78 19.81 19.39
N ILE A 38 7.52 19.18 18.23
CA ILE A 38 6.81 17.90 18.17
C ILE A 38 7.63 16.89 17.36
N PHE A 39 7.42 15.60 17.63
CA PHE A 39 8.04 14.54 16.85
C PHE A 39 7.17 14.24 15.64
N ILE A 40 7.73 14.41 14.46
CA ILE A 40 7.08 13.99 13.22
C ILE A 40 7.76 12.69 12.76
N HIS A 41 6.96 11.64 12.57
CA HIS A 41 7.40 10.33 12.07
C HIS A 41 8.48 9.61 12.90
N GLY A 42 8.69 9.97 14.16
CA GLY A 42 9.63 9.28 15.06
C GLY A 42 11.10 9.65 14.90
N ASP A 43 11.44 10.49 13.92
CA ASP A 43 12.83 10.83 13.62
C ASP A 43 13.25 12.16 14.23
N LYS A 44 12.70 13.27 13.71
CA LYS A 44 13.16 14.61 14.03
C LYS A 44 12.10 15.39 14.79
N LYS A 45 12.60 16.17 15.75
CA LYS A 45 11.81 17.23 16.35
C LYS A 45 11.74 18.36 15.34
N ASN A 46 10.52 18.77 15.03
CA ASN A 46 10.28 19.90 14.15
C ASN A 46 9.63 21.02 14.96
N GLY A 47 10.07 22.24 14.69
CA GLY A 47 9.43 23.44 15.21
C GLY A 47 8.06 23.60 14.59
N VAL A 48 7.04 23.79 15.42
CA VAL A 48 5.69 24.11 15.00
C VAL A 48 5.17 25.30 15.78
N GLN A 49 4.42 26.16 15.11
CA GLN A 49 3.67 27.21 15.78
C GLN A 49 2.28 26.67 16.12
N ALA A 50 2.00 26.54 17.42
CA ALA A 50 0.75 25.95 17.89
C ALA A 50 0.08 26.81 18.96
N GLY A 51 -1.25 26.84 18.93
CA GLY A 51 -2.07 27.50 19.94
C GLY A 51 -3.34 26.70 20.21
N GLY A 52 -3.64 26.47 21.48
CA GLY A 52 -4.81 25.69 21.90
C GLY A 52 -5.72 26.50 22.81
N ALA A 53 -7.03 26.42 22.56
CA ALA A 53 -8.04 27.07 23.38
C ALA A 53 -9.26 26.17 23.59
N ARG A 54 -9.85 26.25 24.78
CA ARG A 54 -11.14 25.61 25.09
C ARG A 54 -12.26 26.55 24.63
N LEU A 55 -12.91 26.19 23.53
CA LEU A 55 -13.90 27.03 22.85
C LEU A 55 -15.24 26.31 22.78
N TYR A 56 -16.33 27.09 22.84
CA TYR A 56 -17.65 26.55 22.55
C TYR A 56 -17.82 26.48 21.03
N VAL A 57 -18.16 25.30 20.51
CA VAL A 57 -18.36 25.07 19.08
C VAL A 57 -19.87 24.97 18.83
N PRO A 58 -20.52 25.99 18.23
CA PRO A 58 -21.98 26.03 18.11
C PRO A 58 -22.56 24.84 17.37
N SER A 59 -21.90 24.35 16.31
CA SER A 59 -22.35 23.18 15.55
C SER A 59 -22.35 21.87 16.35
N HIS A 60 -21.61 21.78 17.45
CA HIS A 60 -21.58 20.62 18.34
C HIS A 60 -22.34 20.87 19.65
N HIS A 61 -22.88 22.08 19.83
CA HIS A 61 -23.54 22.57 21.04
C HIS A 61 -22.75 22.35 22.34
N LYS A 62 -21.42 22.23 22.26
CA LYS A 62 -20.56 21.85 23.40
C LYS A 62 -19.22 22.56 23.36
N LYS A 63 -18.58 22.68 24.54
CA LYS A 63 -17.18 23.10 24.66
C LYS A 63 -16.23 21.99 24.21
N ARG A 64 -15.21 22.38 23.47
CA ARG A 64 -14.19 21.51 22.86
C ARG A 64 -12.82 22.14 22.98
N LEU A 65 -11.78 21.32 23.03
CA LEU A 65 -10.42 21.81 22.89
C LEU A 65 -10.13 21.93 21.40
N VAL A 66 -9.85 23.14 20.95
CA VAL A 66 -9.51 23.46 19.56
C VAL A 66 -8.06 23.91 19.51
N ILE A 67 -7.31 23.41 18.54
CA ILE A 67 -5.89 23.71 18.34
C ILE A 67 -5.70 24.23 16.93
N ALA A 68 -4.94 25.31 16.78
CA ALA A 68 -4.34 25.72 15.52
C ALA A 68 -2.88 25.25 15.50
N LEU A 69 -2.49 24.57 14.43
CA LEU A 69 -1.15 24.02 14.21
C LEU A 69 -0.64 24.51 12.85
N LYS A 70 0.59 25.03 12.82
CA LYS A 70 1.27 25.43 11.58
C LYS A 70 2.70 24.94 11.60
N TYR A 71 3.12 24.23 10.56
CA TYR A 71 4.50 23.77 10.43
C TYR A 71 5.43 24.89 9.98
N GLU A 72 6.73 24.73 10.24
CA GLU A 72 7.74 25.66 9.74
C GLU A 72 7.69 25.74 8.20
N GLY A 73 7.63 26.96 7.66
CA GLY A 73 7.48 27.21 6.22
C GLY A 73 6.05 27.20 5.69
N GLU A 74 5.05 26.79 6.49
CA GLU A 74 3.63 26.93 6.11
C GLU A 74 3.09 28.32 6.45
N ASN A 75 2.21 28.84 5.58
CA ASN A 75 1.55 30.13 5.79
C ASN A 75 0.22 30.00 6.55
N GLU A 76 -0.49 28.88 6.37
CA GLU A 76 -1.83 28.67 6.91
C GLU A 76 -1.84 27.72 8.11
N TYR A 77 -2.71 28.01 9.09
CA TYR A 77 -2.96 27.09 10.21
C TYR A 77 -3.90 25.95 9.80
N ARG A 78 -3.61 24.75 10.31
CA ARG A 78 -4.51 23.61 10.37
C ARG A 78 -5.25 23.62 11.70
N TYR A 79 -6.56 23.42 11.66
CA TYR A 79 -7.39 23.44 12.88
C TYR A 79 -7.80 22.02 13.27
N LEU A 80 -7.56 21.67 14.53
CA LEU A 80 -7.86 20.38 15.11
C LEU A 80 -8.84 20.55 16.27
N MET A 81 -9.72 19.58 16.47
CA MET A 81 -10.66 19.53 17.58
C MET A 81 -10.58 18.17 18.28
N ALA A 82 -10.55 18.19 19.62
CA ALA A 82 -10.78 16.99 20.41
C ALA A 82 -12.26 16.85 20.76
N ALA A 83 -12.75 15.60 20.74
CA ALA A 83 -14.13 15.28 21.09
C ALA A 83 -14.51 15.62 22.52
N ASN A 84 -13.55 15.60 23.44
CA ASN A 84 -13.75 15.96 24.84
C ASN A 84 -12.60 16.83 25.39
N LEU A 85 -12.78 17.38 26.58
CA LEU A 85 -11.84 18.32 27.21
C LEU A 85 -10.70 17.64 27.99
N SER A 86 -10.69 16.29 28.06
CA SER A 86 -9.66 15.53 28.77
C SER A 86 -8.31 15.50 28.02
N TRP A 87 -8.32 15.85 26.74
CA TRP A 87 -7.12 15.87 25.91
C TRP A 87 -6.17 17.00 26.30
N ASN A 88 -4.87 16.69 26.26
CA ASN A 88 -3.81 17.69 26.31
C ASN A 88 -3.47 18.16 24.89
N MET A 89 -3.12 19.44 24.74
CA MET A 89 -2.66 20.01 23.47
C MET A 89 -1.48 19.24 22.87
N LYS A 90 -0.49 18.87 23.69
CA LYS A 90 0.69 18.12 23.21
C LYS A 90 0.31 16.75 22.65
N ASP A 91 -0.56 16.02 23.36
CA ASP A 91 -1.03 14.70 22.94
C ASP A 91 -1.88 14.77 21.67
N MET A 92 -2.68 15.84 21.52
CA MET A 92 -3.45 16.06 20.29
C MET A 92 -2.56 16.30 19.07
N MET A 93 -1.53 17.15 19.19
CA MET A 93 -0.61 17.40 18.08
C MET A 93 0.17 16.14 17.73
N GLN A 94 0.69 15.41 18.72
CA GLN A 94 1.40 14.16 18.51
C GLN A 94 0.48 13.08 17.93
N GLY A 95 -0.76 12.98 18.40
CA GLY A 95 -1.75 12.06 17.84
C GLY A 95 -2.11 12.40 16.40
N TYR A 96 -2.15 13.68 16.04
CA TYR A 96 -2.42 14.11 14.68
C TYR A 96 -1.29 13.74 13.70
N THR A 97 -0.02 13.74 14.14
CA THR A 97 1.08 13.29 13.27
C THR A 97 0.97 11.80 12.92
N LEU A 98 0.36 10.99 13.80
CA LEU A 98 0.11 9.57 13.55
C LEU A 98 -0.94 9.31 12.48
N ARG A 99 -1.77 10.30 12.10
CA ARG A 99 -2.75 10.16 11.02
C ARG A 99 -2.12 9.69 9.71
N TRP A 100 -0.88 10.10 9.45
CA TRP A 100 -0.12 9.70 8.27
C TRP A 100 0.18 8.19 8.23
N LEU A 101 0.22 7.50 9.36
CA LEU A 101 0.41 6.03 9.37
C LEU A 101 -0.67 5.31 8.57
N VAL A 102 -1.89 5.87 8.51
CA VAL A 102 -2.97 5.32 7.68
C VAL A 102 -2.66 5.48 6.19
N GLU A 103 -2.07 6.60 5.79
CA GLU A 103 -1.68 6.83 4.39
C GLU A 103 -0.54 5.89 3.98
N VAL A 104 0.48 5.72 4.83
CA VAL A 104 1.57 4.74 4.61
C VAL A 104 1.04 3.33 4.52
N PHE A 105 0.13 2.98 5.43
CA PHE A 105 -0.52 1.67 5.41
C PHE A 105 -1.20 1.45 4.07
N ILE A 106 -2.01 2.40 3.60
CA ILE A 106 -2.71 2.29 2.31
C ILE A 106 -1.72 2.19 1.14
N GLU A 107 -0.63 2.96 1.16
CA GLU A 107 0.39 2.94 0.12
C GLU A 107 1.13 1.59 0.06
N ASP A 108 1.63 1.10 1.19
CA ASP A 108 2.35 -0.19 1.29
C ASP A 108 1.43 -1.36 0.95
N TRP A 109 0.22 -1.37 1.52
CA TRP A 109 -0.80 -2.39 1.27
C TRP A 109 -1.21 -2.40 -0.20
N SER A 110 -1.57 -1.26 -0.80
CA SER A 110 -1.98 -1.23 -2.21
C SER A 110 -0.85 -1.63 -3.17
N SER A 111 0.40 -1.31 -2.83
CA SER A 111 1.56 -1.64 -3.68
C SER A 111 1.92 -3.13 -3.62
N HIS A 112 1.84 -3.75 -2.46
CA HIS A 112 2.38 -5.10 -2.23
C HIS A 112 1.32 -6.19 -2.04
N CYS A 113 0.09 -5.83 -1.67
CA CYS A 113 -1.00 -6.79 -1.63
C CYS A 113 -1.63 -7.02 -3.00
N GLY A 114 -2.15 -8.24 -3.15
CA GLY A 114 -2.74 -8.70 -4.40
C GLY A 114 -4.02 -7.98 -4.81
N PHE A 115 -4.62 -7.10 -3.98
CA PHE A 115 -5.86 -6.43 -4.33
C PHE A 115 -5.72 -5.39 -5.46
N CYS A 116 -4.67 -4.56 -5.46
CA CYS A 116 -4.50 -3.55 -6.52
C CYS A 116 -3.66 -4.05 -7.69
N SER A 117 -2.64 -4.88 -7.44
CA SER A 117 -1.68 -5.30 -8.47
C SER A 117 -1.95 -6.70 -9.05
N LEU A 118 -2.66 -7.59 -8.33
CA LEU A 118 -2.85 -9.00 -8.69
C LEU A 118 -4.31 -9.47 -8.69
N ALA A 119 -5.28 -8.56 -8.57
CA ALA A 119 -6.69 -8.93 -8.51
C ALA A 119 -7.16 -9.37 -9.90
N LYS A 120 -7.26 -10.69 -10.08
CA LYS A 120 -7.76 -11.32 -11.31
C LYS A 120 -9.28 -11.52 -11.30
N GLN A 121 -9.93 -11.27 -10.17
CA GLN A 121 -11.37 -11.48 -10.02
C GLN A 121 -12.14 -10.24 -10.53
N CYS A 122 -13.17 -10.47 -11.35
CA CYS A 122 -13.98 -9.41 -11.96
C CYS A 122 -15.34 -9.27 -11.26
N GLY A 123 -16.00 -8.12 -11.41
CA GLY A 123 -17.33 -7.85 -10.86
C GLY A 123 -17.32 -7.40 -9.40
N VAL A 124 -18.50 -7.10 -8.85
CA VAL A 124 -18.66 -6.58 -7.47
C VAL A 124 -18.03 -7.52 -6.44
N GLU A 125 -18.33 -8.81 -6.54
CA GLU A 125 -17.78 -9.84 -5.64
C GLU A 125 -16.26 -9.97 -5.76
N GLY A 126 -15.73 -9.85 -6.98
CA GLY A 126 -14.28 -9.84 -7.23
C GLY A 126 -13.58 -8.57 -6.74
N SER A 127 -14.32 -7.48 -6.53
CA SER A 127 -13.81 -6.25 -5.92
C SER A 127 -13.92 -6.22 -4.39
N GLU A 128 -14.81 -7.02 -3.80
CA GLU A 128 -15.05 -7.01 -2.34
C GLU A 128 -14.33 -8.15 -1.62
N ARG A 129 -14.49 -9.40 -2.05
CA ARG A 129 -13.96 -10.55 -1.29
C ARG A 129 -12.42 -10.57 -1.25
N PRO A 130 -11.71 -10.32 -2.37
CA PRO A 130 -10.25 -10.24 -2.34
C PRO A 130 -9.73 -9.06 -1.53
N LEU A 131 -10.47 -7.94 -1.47
CA LEU A 131 -10.14 -6.79 -0.64
C LEU A 131 -10.11 -7.20 0.83
N ILE A 132 -11.20 -7.81 1.30
CA ILE A 132 -11.35 -8.26 2.70
C ILE A 132 -10.26 -9.28 3.03
N LEU A 133 -10.06 -10.29 2.18
CA LEU A 133 -9.02 -11.31 2.41
C LEU A 133 -7.62 -10.70 2.44
N SER A 134 -7.35 -9.74 1.56
CA SER A 134 -6.06 -9.06 1.53
C SER A 134 -5.79 -8.25 2.79
N LEU A 135 -6.80 -7.55 3.32
CA LEU A 135 -6.67 -6.78 4.56
C LEU A 135 -6.52 -7.71 5.78
N LEU A 136 -7.24 -8.83 5.82
CA LEU A 136 -7.07 -9.84 6.86
C LEU A 136 -5.65 -10.44 6.83
N PHE A 137 -5.12 -10.71 5.65
CA PHE A 137 -3.78 -11.26 5.47
C PHE A 137 -2.70 -10.28 5.94
N ASP A 138 -2.82 -8.99 5.62
CA ASP A 138 -1.95 -7.94 6.17
C ASP A 138 -2.00 -7.92 7.71
N HIS A 139 -3.20 -7.99 8.28
CA HIS A 139 -3.39 -8.02 9.72
C HIS A 139 -2.67 -9.21 10.39
N CYS A 140 -2.62 -10.37 9.73
CA CYS A 140 -1.88 -11.54 10.20
C CYS A 140 -0.36 -11.30 10.21
N PHE A 141 0.19 -10.50 9.29
CA PHE A 141 1.63 -10.24 9.23
C PHE A 141 2.14 -9.38 10.38
N LEU A 142 1.29 -8.57 11.02
CA LEU A 142 1.65 -7.90 12.27
C LEU A 142 2.12 -8.89 13.36
N PHE A 143 1.63 -10.13 13.30
CA PHE A 143 1.99 -11.21 14.21
C PHE A 143 3.11 -12.12 13.69
N HIS A 144 3.68 -11.81 12.52
CA HIS A 144 4.83 -12.55 12.01
C HIS A 144 6.02 -12.44 12.98
N LEU A 145 6.81 -13.52 13.10
CA LEU A 145 7.92 -13.58 14.07
C LEU A 145 8.91 -12.43 13.89
N SER A 146 9.27 -12.13 12.63
CA SER A 146 10.12 -10.98 12.30
C SER A 146 9.53 -9.66 12.82
N GLN A 147 8.24 -9.39 12.61
CA GLN A 147 7.58 -8.16 13.09
C GLN A 147 7.55 -8.12 14.61
N THR A 148 7.25 -9.24 15.26
CA THR A 148 7.30 -9.37 16.73
C THR A 148 8.68 -9.01 17.27
N ASN A 149 9.75 -9.42 16.58
CA ASN A 149 11.12 -9.07 16.94
C ASN A 149 11.41 -7.57 16.73
N PHE A 150 10.93 -6.95 15.66
CA PHE A 150 11.05 -5.49 15.47
C PHE A 150 10.37 -4.73 16.61
N ILE A 151 9.14 -5.12 16.99
CA ILE A 151 8.39 -4.51 18.09
C ILE A 151 9.15 -4.64 19.42
N LYS A 152 9.61 -5.85 19.75
CA LYS A 152 10.37 -6.10 20.99
C LYS A 152 11.64 -5.25 21.09
N ASN A 153 12.31 -5.04 19.96
CA ASN A 153 13.53 -4.25 19.88
C ASN A 153 13.29 -2.74 19.65
N LYS A 154 12.02 -2.28 19.66
CA LYS A 154 11.63 -0.88 19.39
C LYS A 154 12.17 -0.36 18.05
N LEU A 155 12.24 -1.24 17.06
CA LEU A 155 12.66 -0.91 15.71
C LEU A 155 11.43 -0.62 14.83
N PRO A 156 11.60 0.14 13.75
CA PRO A 156 10.57 0.27 12.72
C PRO A 156 10.16 -1.11 12.19
N LEU A 157 8.86 -1.29 11.95
CA LEU A 157 8.35 -2.51 11.34
C LEU A 157 8.88 -2.65 9.91
N ALA A 158 9.05 -3.89 9.47
CA ALA A 158 9.35 -4.16 8.06
C ALA A 158 8.13 -3.81 7.20
N THR A 159 8.38 -3.36 5.96
CA THR A 159 7.31 -3.19 4.96
C THR A 159 6.70 -4.54 4.62
N LEU A 160 5.39 -4.58 4.34
CA LEU A 160 4.72 -5.82 4.01
C LEU A 160 5.35 -6.49 2.79
N GLY A 161 5.68 -5.71 1.77
CA GLY A 161 6.34 -6.20 0.57
C GLY A 161 7.64 -6.94 0.86
N SER A 162 8.52 -6.36 1.67
CA SER A 162 9.79 -6.99 2.03
C SER A 162 9.57 -8.28 2.82
N LEU A 163 8.56 -8.32 3.69
CA LEU A 163 8.23 -9.48 4.49
C LEU A 163 7.71 -10.63 3.63
N VAL A 164 6.79 -10.32 2.70
CA VAL A 164 6.26 -11.29 1.74
C VAL A 164 7.37 -11.87 0.87
N GLU A 165 8.23 -11.02 0.31
CA GLU A 165 9.36 -11.47 -0.52
C GLU A 165 10.34 -12.33 0.28
N LYS A 166 10.65 -11.92 1.52
CA LYS A 166 11.53 -12.71 2.39
C LYS A 166 10.92 -14.07 2.72
N SER A 167 9.63 -14.12 3.07
CA SER A 167 8.92 -15.38 3.32
C SER A 167 8.90 -16.27 2.08
N ARG A 168 8.69 -15.73 0.87
CA ARG A 168 8.74 -16.50 -0.39
C ARG A 168 10.11 -17.13 -0.61
N VAL A 169 11.18 -16.37 -0.41
CA VAL A 169 12.56 -16.86 -0.55
C VAL A 169 12.86 -17.92 0.51
N ASP A 170 12.44 -17.71 1.76
CA ASP A 170 12.66 -18.66 2.85
C ASP A 170 11.95 -19.99 2.59
N THR A 171 10.70 -19.96 2.12
CA THR A 171 9.97 -21.17 1.71
C THR A 171 10.63 -21.86 0.53
N LEU A 172 11.09 -21.11 -0.49
CA LEU A 172 11.79 -21.69 -1.63
C LEU A 172 13.09 -22.39 -1.19
N CYS A 173 13.89 -21.74 -0.35
CA CYS A 173 15.11 -22.32 0.19
C CYS A 173 14.82 -23.56 1.02
N GLN A 174 13.74 -23.58 1.79
CA GLN A 174 13.32 -24.76 2.55
C GLN A 174 12.93 -25.91 1.61
N VAL A 175 12.12 -25.66 0.59
CA VAL A 175 11.75 -26.69 -0.41
C VAL A 175 12.98 -27.26 -1.11
N VAL A 176 13.92 -26.41 -1.53
CA VAL A 176 15.16 -26.86 -2.16
C VAL A 176 15.98 -27.71 -1.20
N ARG A 177 16.09 -27.30 0.07
CA ARG A 177 16.80 -28.06 1.10
C ARG A 177 16.18 -29.44 1.30
N GLU A 178 14.86 -29.50 1.45
CA GLU A 178 14.11 -30.75 1.62
C GLU A 178 14.30 -31.70 0.44
N ILE A 179 14.39 -31.18 -0.79
CA ILE A 179 14.66 -31.99 -1.99
C ILE A 179 16.09 -32.52 -1.98
N VAL A 180 17.08 -31.69 -1.63
CA VAL A 180 18.51 -32.05 -1.65
C VAL A 180 18.87 -33.05 -0.56
N GLU A 181 18.29 -32.92 0.63
CA GLU A 181 18.56 -33.79 1.78
C GLU A 181 17.84 -35.15 1.68
N ASN A 182 16.90 -35.30 0.75
CA ASN A 182 16.16 -36.54 0.59
C ASN A 182 16.90 -37.59 -0.25
N GLU A 183 16.88 -38.83 0.21
CA GLU A 183 17.51 -39.95 -0.51
C GLU A 183 16.87 -40.18 -1.90
N ASN A 184 15.59 -39.82 -2.07
CA ASN A 184 14.84 -40.04 -3.32
C ASN A 184 14.49 -38.73 -4.07
N LEU A 185 15.54 -37.96 -4.35
CA LEU A 185 15.52 -36.63 -4.95
C LEU A 185 14.70 -36.53 -6.25
N LYS A 186 14.80 -37.54 -7.13
CA LYS A 186 14.10 -37.57 -8.43
C LYS A 186 12.58 -37.75 -8.31
N GLN A 187 12.11 -38.43 -7.26
CA GLN A 187 10.68 -38.65 -7.08
C GLN A 187 10.01 -37.41 -6.49
N LEU A 188 10.62 -36.78 -5.50
CA LEU A 188 10.14 -35.52 -4.91
C LEU A 188 10.06 -34.39 -5.92
N PHE A 189 11.10 -34.24 -6.76
CA PHE A 189 11.10 -33.20 -7.78
C PHE A 189 9.96 -33.38 -8.80
N ARG A 190 9.71 -34.62 -9.24
CA ARG A 190 8.57 -34.92 -10.13
C ARG A 190 7.21 -34.66 -9.49
N ASN A 191 7.07 -34.92 -8.19
CA ASN A 191 5.85 -34.61 -7.45
C ASN A 191 5.64 -33.09 -7.35
N LEU A 192 6.72 -32.32 -7.16
CA LEU A 192 6.69 -30.87 -7.17
C LEU A 192 6.25 -30.34 -8.54
N GLU A 193 6.88 -30.80 -9.62
CA GLU A 193 6.51 -30.43 -11.00
C GLU A 193 5.03 -30.68 -11.26
N LYS A 194 4.53 -31.87 -10.91
CA LYS A 194 3.12 -32.23 -11.09
C LYS A 194 2.19 -31.29 -10.31
N THR A 195 2.53 -30.99 -9.06
CA THR A 195 1.75 -30.06 -8.23
C THR A 195 1.72 -28.65 -8.83
N LEU A 196 2.85 -28.18 -9.37
CA LEU A 196 2.94 -26.87 -10.01
C LEU A 196 2.10 -26.79 -11.29
N ASP A 197 2.14 -27.84 -12.13
CA ASP A 197 1.33 -27.93 -13.34
C ASP A 197 -0.18 -27.92 -13.04
N GLU A 198 -0.60 -28.54 -11.93
CA GLU A 198 -1.99 -28.54 -11.46
C GLU A 198 -2.44 -27.16 -10.96
N ILE A 199 -1.55 -26.39 -10.33
CA ILE A 199 -1.85 -25.05 -9.80
C ILE A 199 -1.84 -23.99 -10.91
N PHE A 200 -0.85 -24.01 -11.79
CA PHE A 200 -0.58 -22.97 -12.78
C PHE A 200 -1.09 -23.33 -14.18
N VAL A 201 -2.36 -23.71 -14.27
CA VAL A 201 -3.00 -24.07 -15.54
C VAL A 201 -3.16 -22.84 -16.47
N LEU A 202 -2.71 -22.99 -17.71
CA LEU A 202 -2.97 -22.02 -18.78
C LEU A 202 -4.46 -22.01 -19.13
N ARG A 203 -5.12 -20.86 -18.93
CA ARG A 203 -6.54 -20.70 -19.23
C ARG A 203 -6.73 -20.11 -20.62
N PRO A 204 -7.58 -20.71 -21.48
CA PRO A 204 -7.89 -20.13 -22.78
C PRO A 204 -8.64 -18.80 -22.61
N SER A 205 -8.24 -17.77 -23.36
CA SER A 205 -8.87 -16.45 -23.33
C SER A 205 -9.73 -16.23 -24.56
N ARG A 206 -10.99 -15.82 -24.35
CA ARG A 206 -11.89 -15.39 -25.43
C ARG A 206 -11.58 -13.99 -25.98
N LYS A 207 -10.63 -13.27 -25.38
CA LYS A 207 -10.27 -11.90 -25.77
C LYS A 207 -8.97 -11.83 -26.55
N HIS A 208 -8.09 -12.82 -26.38
CA HIS A 208 -6.83 -12.90 -27.11
C HIS A 208 -7.04 -13.74 -28.36
N LEU A 209 -6.96 -13.12 -29.55
CA LEU A 209 -6.95 -13.77 -30.87
C LEU A 209 -7.94 -14.94 -31.01
N ASN A 210 -9.24 -14.62 -30.99
CA ASN A 210 -10.34 -15.58 -31.19
C ASN A 210 -10.57 -15.99 -32.66
N ALA A 211 -9.64 -15.68 -33.56
CA ALA A 211 -9.73 -16.01 -34.97
C ALA A 211 -8.85 -17.22 -35.29
N VAL A 212 -9.14 -18.36 -34.68
CA VAL A 212 -8.86 -19.65 -35.33
C VAL A 212 -10.23 -20.12 -35.83
N GLN A 213 -10.53 -19.78 -37.08
CA GLN A 213 -11.68 -20.36 -37.78
C GLN A 213 -11.59 -21.89 -37.67
N GLU A 214 -12.71 -22.54 -37.32
CA GLU A 214 -12.84 -23.99 -37.13
C GLU A 214 -12.47 -24.85 -38.36
N ASN A 215 -11.98 -24.26 -39.46
CA ASN A 215 -11.66 -24.94 -40.71
C ASN A 215 -10.22 -24.78 -41.21
N VAL A 216 -9.26 -24.34 -40.37
CA VAL A 216 -7.84 -24.43 -40.76
C VAL A 216 -7.23 -25.70 -40.17
N THR A 217 -7.37 -26.82 -40.89
CA THR A 217 -6.58 -28.02 -40.64
C THR A 217 -5.10 -27.70 -40.80
N PHE A 218 -4.40 -27.55 -39.69
CA PHE A 218 -2.93 -27.45 -39.66
C PHE A 218 -2.28 -28.83 -39.86
N GLU A 219 -2.67 -29.58 -40.90
CA GLU A 219 -1.96 -30.81 -41.29
C GLU A 219 -0.61 -30.52 -41.98
N SER A 220 -0.29 -29.25 -42.25
CA SER A 220 0.93 -28.88 -43.00
C SER A 220 2.16 -28.56 -42.14
N SER A 221 2.08 -28.54 -40.80
CA SER A 221 3.22 -28.09 -39.96
C SER A 221 3.91 -29.17 -39.13
N GLN A 222 3.38 -30.41 -39.05
CA GLN A 222 4.12 -31.51 -38.43
C GLN A 222 5.19 -32.13 -39.32
N LYS A 223 5.12 -31.95 -40.65
CA LYS A 223 6.14 -32.49 -41.58
C LYS A 223 7.40 -31.63 -41.68
N SER A 224 7.38 -30.36 -41.28
CA SER A 224 8.57 -29.49 -41.33
C SER A 224 9.47 -29.60 -40.10
N CYS A 225 8.94 -29.92 -38.92
CA CYS A 225 9.75 -30.05 -37.70
C CYS A 225 10.60 -31.33 -37.63
N LEU A 226 10.23 -32.39 -38.38
CA LEU A 226 11.04 -33.62 -38.46
C LEU A 226 12.22 -33.52 -39.44
N ALA A 227 12.21 -32.53 -40.35
CA ALA A 227 13.29 -32.34 -41.33
C ALA A 227 14.42 -31.41 -40.85
N VAL A 228 14.23 -30.67 -39.75
CA VAL A 228 15.26 -29.79 -39.18
C VAL A 228 16.00 -30.50 -38.03
N LYS A 229 16.44 -31.74 -38.26
CA LYS A 229 17.37 -32.44 -37.35
C LYS A 229 18.83 -32.35 -37.78
N ASN A 230 19.15 -31.67 -38.88
CA ASN A 230 20.54 -31.51 -39.31
C ASN A 230 20.78 -30.16 -40.00
N LYS A 231 20.98 -29.10 -39.23
CA LYS A 231 21.86 -27.99 -39.60
C LYS A 231 22.21 -27.17 -38.37
N LYS A 232 23.49 -27.23 -37.96
CA LYS A 232 24.10 -26.26 -37.05
C LYS A 232 23.86 -24.86 -37.61
N VAL A 233 23.09 -24.02 -36.91
CA VAL A 233 23.06 -22.57 -37.15
C VAL A 233 23.04 -21.86 -35.81
N TYR A 234 24.10 -21.11 -35.57
CA TYR A 234 24.32 -20.24 -34.42
C TYR A 234 23.19 -19.21 -34.30
N HIS A 235 22.50 -19.15 -33.15
CA HIS A 235 21.63 -18.02 -32.84
C HIS A 235 22.45 -16.86 -32.27
N ARG A 236 22.59 -15.79 -33.08
CA ARG A 236 22.91 -14.45 -32.57
C ARG A 236 21.75 -13.98 -31.68
N VAL A 237 22.09 -13.60 -30.45
CA VAL A 237 21.19 -12.92 -29.52
C VAL A 237 20.93 -11.51 -30.07
N CYS A 238 19.72 -11.26 -30.59
CA CYS A 238 19.28 -9.90 -30.90
C CYS A 238 18.93 -9.18 -29.59
N SER A 239 19.67 -8.12 -29.27
CA SER A 239 19.42 -7.33 -28.06
C SER A 239 18.09 -6.57 -28.14
N LEU A 240 17.43 -6.41 -26.99
CA LEU A 240 16.18 -5.65 -26.78
C LEU A 240 16.18 -4.21 -27.34
N ARG A 241 17.33 -3.66 -27.75
CA ARG A 241 17.44 -2.35 -28.41
C ARG A 241 16.89 -2.34 -29.84
N GLU A 242 16.99 -3.43 -30.60
CA GLU A 242 16.48 -3.48 -31.99
C GLU A 242 14.95 -3.57 -32.05
N ILE A 243 14.33 -4.23 -31.07
CA ILE A 243 12.88 -4.34 -30.96
C ILE A 243 12.26 -2.98 -30.62
N LYS A 244 12.90 -2.18 -29.75
CA LYS A 244 12.44 -0.82 -29.43
C LYS A 244 12.49 0.13 -30.64
N LYS A 245 13.46 -0.03 -31.55
CA LYS A 245 13.57 0.81 -32.76
C LYS A 245 12.43 0.54 -33.75
N LYS A 246 11.98 -0.72 -33.90
CA LYS A 246 10.86 -1.05 -34.80
C LYS A 246 9.50 -0.58 -34.28
N ILE A 247 9.31 -0.55 -32.96
CA ILE A 247 8.07 -0.07 -32.35
C ILE A 247 7.93 1.45 -32.46
N LEU A 248 9.04 2.20 -32.45
CA LEU A 248 9.00 3.66 -32.58
C LEU A 248 8.69 4.18 -33.99
N VAL A 249 8.95 3.39 -35.05
CA VAL A 249 8.65 3.80 -36.44
C VAL A 249 7.16 3.65 -36.77
N ALA A 250 6.42 2.81 -36.04
CA ALA A 250 4.99 2.57 -36.28
C ALA A 250 4.04 3.59 -35.64
N ARG A 251 4.56 4.70 -35.08
CA ARG A 251 3.76 5.70 -34.33
C ARG A 251 3.76 7.10 -34.94
N VAL A 252 4.17 7.25 -36.21
CA VAL A 252 4.20 8.55 -36.91
C VAL A 252 3.07 8.72 -37.93
N ASP A 253 2.34 7.66 -38.30
CA ASP A 253 1.19 7.78 -39.21
C ASP A 253 -0.11 7.46 -38.45
N HIS A 254 -0.62 8.45 -37.70
CA HIS A 254 -2.04 8.71 -37.40
C HIS A 254 -2.21 9.98 -36.57
#